data_AF-A0A318TJE3-F1
#
_entry.id   AF-A0A318TJE3-F1
#
_cell.length_a   1.000
_cell.length_b   1.000
_cell.length_c   1.000
_cell.angle_alpha   90.00
_cell.angle_beta   90.00
_cell.angle_gamma   90.00
#
_symmetry.space_group_name_H-M   'P 1'
#
loop_
_entity.id
_entity.type
_entity.pdbx_description
1 polymer ?
#
loop_
_entity_poly.entity_id
_entity_poly.type
_entity_poly.pdbx_seq_one_letter_code
_entity_poly.pdbx_strand_id
1 'polypeptide(L)'
;MTEASRTLTRDDAALIRALLPSMYQHDIAALFDCNMGRVAEIARRQKFAGVAPADLKHPAVARRVVCLLADHHDKLNREVRKALGAAK
;
A
#
# COMPACT_ATOMS: atom_id res chain seq x y z
N MET A 1 7.08 -0.71 20.36
CA MET A 1 7.65 0.38 19.56
C MET A 1 6.82 0.46 18.29
N THR A 2 6.08 1.55 18.09
CA THR A 2 5.33 1.78 16.85
C THR A 2 6.34 2.05 15.73
N GLU A 3 6.49 1.12 14.79
CA GLU A 3 7.22 1.40 13.55
C GLU A 3 6.67 2.68 12.90
N ALA A 4 7.57 3.56 12.47
CA ALA A 4 7.17 4.81 11.85
C ALA A 4 6.45 4.51 10.53
N SER A 5 5.15 4.83 10.46
CA SER A 5 4.34 4.69 9.25
C SER A 5 5.05 5.39 8.09
N ARG A 6 5.17 4.71 6.94
CA ARG A 6 5.74 5.29 5.73
C ARG A 6 5.03 6.61 5.38
N THR A 7 5.82 7.62 5.01
CA THR A 7 5.27 8.88 4.48
C THR A 7 4.77 8.66 3.06
N LEU A 8 3.47 8.88 2.85
CA LEU A 8 2.82 8.71 1.54
C LEU A 8 3.02 9.95 0.66
N THR A 9 3.30 9.72 -0.61
CA THR A 9 3.42 10.75 -1.65
C THR A 9 2.08 11.01 -2.36
N ARG A 10 2.02 12.03 -3.23
CA ARG A 10 0.85 12.28 -4.10
C ARG A 10 0.59 11.09 -5.03
N ASP A 11 1.63 10.49 -5.57
CA ASP A 11 1.50 9.31 -6.43
C ASP A 11 0.97 8.10 -5.67
N ASP A 12 1.43 7.89 -4.42
CA ASP A 12 0.90 6.82 -3.58
C ASP A 12 -0.59 7.05 -3.30
N ALA A 13 -1.01 8.30 -3.06
CA ALA A 13 -2.42 8.64 -2.92
C ALA A 13 -3.22 8.36 -4.20
N ALA A 14 -2.68 8.63 -5.39
CA ALA A 14 -3.32 8.31 -6.66
C ALA A 14 -3.53 6.80 -6.82
N LEU A 15 -2.52 6.00 -6.49
CA LEU A 15 -2.59 4.53 -6.51
C LEU A 15 -3.59 3.99 -5.48
N ILE A 16 -3.50 4.45 -4.22
CA ILE A 16 -4.44 4.08 -3.16
C ILE A 16 -5.87 4.34 -3.62
N ARG A 17 -6.14 5.53 -4.17
CA ARG A 17 -7.47 5.87 -4.69
C ARG A 17 -7.93 4.96 -5.83
N ALA A 18 -7.02 4.50 -6.67
CA ALA A 18 -7.32 3.59 -7.76
C ALA A 18 -7.57 2.15 -7.30
N LEU A 19 -7.01 1.74 -6.16
CA LEU A 19 -7.15 0.39 -5.59
C LEU A 19 -8.36 0.25 -4.65
N LEU A 20 -8.88 1.34 -4.08
CA LEU A 20 -10.07 1.31 -3.20
C LEU A 20 -11.29 0.57 -3.76
N PRO A 21 -11.58 0.57 -5.08
CA PRO A 21 -12.70 -0.19 -5.62
C PRO A 21 -12.52 -1.71 -5.59
N SER A 22 -11.28 -2.21 -5.49
CA SER A 22 -10.96 -3.64 -5.62
C SER A 22 -10.30 -4.26 -4.38
N MET A 23 -9.89 -3.46 -3.39
CA MET A 23 -9.19 -3.93 -2.19
C MET A 23 -9.74 -3.26 -0.92
N TYR A 24 -9.68 -3.97 0.20
CA TYR A 24 -10.02 -3.37 1.49
C TYR A 24 -8.94 -2.40 1.98
N GLN A 25 -9.34 -1.41 2.78
CA GLN A 25 -8.42 -0.38 3.29
C GLN A 25 -7.29 -0.95 4.15
N HIS A 26 -7.52 -2.05 4.88
CA HIS A 26 -6.48 -2.68 5.69
C HIS A 26 -5.44 -3.40 4.83
N ASP A 27 -5.85 -4.04 3.74
CA ASP A 27 -4.93 -4.65 2.78
C ASP A 27 -4.09 -3.59 2.08
N ILE A 28 -4.72 -2.49 1.65
CA ILE A 28 -4.01 -1.34 1.07
C ILE A 28 -3.03 -0.75 2.09
N ALA A 29 -3.43 -0.64 3.36
CA ALA A 29 -2.56 -0.12 4.41
C ALA A 29 -1.31 -1.00 4.61
N ALA A 30 -1.48 -2.32 4.62
CA ALA A 30 -0.38 -3.29 4.69
C ALA A 30 0.53 -3.24 3.47
N LEU A 31 -0.06 -3.11 2.27
CA LEU A 31 0.67 -3.01 1.01
C LEU A 31 1.54 -1.74 0.93
N PHE A 32 1.06 -0.63 1.49
CA PHE A 32 1.79 0.65 1.53
C PHE A 32 2.62 0.87 2.80
N ASP A 33 2.66 -0.10 3.72
CA ASP A 33 3.35 -0.03 5.02
C ASP A 33 2.97 1.24 5.81
N CYS A 34 1.66 1.49 5.89
CA CYS A 34 1.13 2.72 6.46
C CYS A 34 -0.06 2.46 7.40
N ASN A 35 -0.39 3.46 8.21
CA ASN A 35 -1.55 3.37 9.10
C ASN A 35 -2.87 3.37 8.32
N MET A 36 -3.81 2.49 8.66
CA MET A 36 -5.14 2.41 8.01
C MET A 36 -5.91 3.75 8.05
N GLY A 37 -5.77 4.53 9.11
CA GLY A 37 -6.35 5.88 9.21
C GLY A 37 -5.86 6.81 8.10
N ARG A 38 -4.62 6.64 7.63
CA ARG A 38 -4.07 7.41 6.50
C ARG A 38 -4.75 7.05 5.18
N VAL A 39 -5.05 5.76 4.97
CA VAL A 39 -5.84 5.31 3.81
C VAL A 39 -7.26 5.88 3.87
N ALA A 40 -7.89 5.88 5.05
CA ALA A 40 -9.21 6.46 5.25
C ALA A 40 -9.25 7.98 4.98
N GLU A 41 -8.23 8.73 5.41
CA GLU A 41 -8.08 10.17 5.09
C GLU A 41 -7.99 10.42 3.58
N ILE A 42 -7.24 9.57 2.86
CA ILE A 42 -7.10 9.65 1.39
C ILE A 42 -8.43 9.29 0.70
N ALA A 43 -9.09 8.23 1.14
CA ALA A 43 -10.39 7.81 0.62
C ALA A 43 -11.45 8.91 0.75
N ARG A 44 -11.45 9.61 1.89
CA ARG A 44 -12.35 10.74 2.18
C ARG A 44 -11.89 12.08 1.58
N ARG A 45 -10.78 12.09 0.85
CA ARG A 45 -10.15 13.31 0.27
C ARG A 45 -9.78 14.38 1.31
N GLN A 46 -9.59 14.00 2.57
CA GLN A 46 -9.11 14.91 3.63
C GLN A 46 -7.62 15.19 3.46
N LYS A 47 -6.87 14.19 2.97
CA LYS A 47 -5.47 14.34 2.55
C LYS A 47 -5.36 14.13 1.04
N PHE A 48 -4.50 14.92 0.39
CA PHE A 48 -4.30 14.86 -1.06
C PHE A 48 -5.59 15.07 -1.89
N ALA A 49 -6.48 15.97 -1.44
CA ALA A 49 -7.82 16.16 -2.01
C ALA A 49 -7.88 16.30 -3.54
N GLY A 50 -6.92 17.00 -4.14
CA GLY A 50 -6.85 17.26 -5.58
C GLY A 50 -6.19 16.16 -6.41
N VAL A 51 -5.75 15.05 -5.82
CA VAL A 51 -5.08 13.96 -6.55
C VAL A 51 -6.10 13.01 -7.14
N ALA A 52 -6.24 12.95 -8.46
CA ALA A 52 -7.09 11.97 -9.12
C ALA A 52 -6.57 10.53 -8.93
N PRO A 53 -7.45 9.51 -8.97
CA PRO A 53 -7.03 8.11 -9.01
C PRO A 53 -6.09 7.86 -10.20
N ALA A 54 -5.06 7.05 -10.01
CA ALA A 54 -4.19 6.63 -11.09
C ALA A 54 -4.93 5.73 -12.10
N ASP A 55 -4.55 5.80 -13.37
CA ASP A 55 -5.06 4.87 -14.38
C ASP A 55 -4.29 3.54 -14.29
N LEU A 56 -4.92 2.51 -13.72
CA LEU A 56 -4.33 1.18 -13.60
C LEU A 56 -4.06 0.49 -14.94
N LYS A 57 -4.66 0.97 -16.05
CA LYS A 57 -4.41 0.43 -17.39
C LYS A 57 -3.15 0.99 -18.02
N HIS A 58 -2.64 2.12 -17.51
CA HIS A 58 -1.42 2.70 -18.03
C HIS A 58 -0.21 1.78 -17.69
N PRO A 59 0.60 1.35 -18.66
CA PRO A 59 1.64 0.33 -18.44
C PRO A 59 2.63 0.66 -17.32
N ALA A 60 3.03 1.93 -17.19
CA ALA A 60 3.93 2.37 -16.11
C ALA A 60 3.29 2.27 -14.72
N VAL A 61 1.98 2.53 -14.61
CA VAL A 61 1.23 2.43 -13.35
C VAL A 61 1.02 0.97 -13.00
N ALA A 62 0.60 0.15 -13.97
CA ALA A 62 0.46 -1.29 -13.80
C ALA A 62 1.77 -1.93 -13.32
N ARG A 63 2.90 -1.59 -13.97
CA ARG A 63 4.23 -2.07 -13.55
C ARG A 63 4.54 -1.68 -12.11
N ARG A 64 4.24 -0.44 -11.70
CA ARG A 64 4.46 0.04 -10.32
C ARG A 64 3.63 -0.75 -9.31
N VAL A 65 2.36 -1.04 -9.61
CA VAL A 65 1.50 -1.86 -8.74
C VAL A 65 2.03 -3.29 -8.63
N VAL A 66 2.47 -3.89 -9.73
CA VAL A 66 3.07 -5.24 -9.71
C VAL A 66 4.34 -5.28 -8.84
N CYS A 67 5.23 -4.30 -8.98
CA CYS A 67 6.43 -4.21 -8.13
C CYS A 67 6.06 -4.06 -6.65
N LEU A 68 5.09 -3.20 -6.32
CA LEU A 68 4.62 -2.99 -4.95
C LEU A 68 4.09 -4.30 -4.32
N LEU A 69 3.32 -5.08 -5.08
CA LEU A 69 2.81 -6.38 -4.64
C LEU A 69 3.92 -7.41 -4.46
N ALA A 70 4.89 -7.46 -5.40
CA ALA A 70 6.03 -8.36 -5.30
C ALA A 70 6.87 -8.07 -4.05
N ASP A 71 7.20 -6.79 -3.81
CA ASP A 71 7.96 -6.36 -2.64
C ASP A 71 7.24 -6.72 -1.33
N HIS A 72 5.91 -6.55 -1.30
CA HIS A 72 5.09 -6.91 -0.15
C HIS A 72 5.08 -8.41 0.10
N HIS A 73 4.90 -9.24 -0.94
CA HIS A 73 4.99 -10.69 -0.82
C HIS A 73 6.37 -11.16 -0.36
N ASP A 74 7.43 -10.52 -0.84
CA ASP A 74 8.79 -10.84 -0.39
C ASP A 74 9.01 -10.48 1.08
N LYS A 75 8.44 -9.36 1.56
CA LYS A 75 8.43 -9.01 3.00
C LYS A 75 7.73 -10.08 3.81
N LEU A 76 6.52 -10.49 3.42
CA LEU A 76 5.76 -11.56 4.09
C LEU A 76 6.54 -12.88 4.09
N ASN A 77 7.12 -13.27 2.96
CA ASN A 77 7.91 -14.50 2.85
C ASN A 77 9.13 -14.49 3.79
N ARG A 78 9.79 -13.34 3.97
CA ARG A 78 10.89 -13.21 4.94
C ARG A 78 10.41 -13.40 6.37
N GLU A 79 9.30 -12.76 6.75
CA GLU A 79 8.75 -12.88 8.12
C GLU A 79 8.28 -14.30 8.42
N VAL A 80 7.62 -14.96 7.47
CA VAL A 80 7.22 -16.37 7.60
C VAL A 80 8.43 -17.27 7.78
N ARG A 81 9.47 -17.11 6.96
CA ARG A 81 10.72 -17.89 7.10
C ARG A 81 11.39 -17.67 8.46
N LYS A 82 11.41 -16.42 8.93
CA LYS A 82 11.96 -16.07 10.24
C LYS A 82 11.18 -16.72 11.37
N ALA A 83 9.85 -16.71 11.31
CA ALA A 83 8.99 -17.36 12.30
C ALA A 83 9.20 -18.88 12.33
N LEU A 84 9.30 -19.52 11.16
CA LEU A 84 9.57 -20.96 11.05
C LEU A 84 10.99 -21.32 11.53
N GLY A 85 11.99 -20.48 11.27
CA GLY A 85 13.36 -20.68 11.72
C GLY A 85 13.58 -20.42 13.22
N ALA A 86 12.80 -19.52 13.81
CA ALA A 86 12.80 -19.23 15.25
C ALA A 86 11.99 -20.25 16.08
N ALA A 87 11.24 -21.14 15.44
CA ALA A 87 10.48 -22.22 16.06
C ALA A 87 11.31 -23.51 16.25
N LYS A 88 12.65 -23.41 16.20
CA LYS A 88 13.61 -24.50 16.38
C LYS A 88 14.49 -24.24 17.59
#